data_AF-A0A659UK71-F1
#
_entry.id   AF-A0A659UK71-F1
#
_cell.length_a   1.000
_cell.length_b   1.000
_cell.length_c   1.000
_cell.angle_alpha   90.00
_cell.angle_beta   90.00
_cell.angle_gamma   90.00
#
_symmetry.space_group_name_H-M   'P 1'
#
loop_
_entity.id
_entity.type
_entity.pdbx_description
1 polymer ?
#
loop_
_entity_poly.entity_id
_entity_poly.type
_entity_poly.pdbx_seq_one_letter_code
_entity_poly.pdbx_strand_id
1 'polypeptide(L)'
;IIQALKQLEIVWNARKVDDRHFCDHPHPIRFNLGKIEGGEWTSSVPARCVFEMRVATYPGQKLEDARAELEACIANAARADPFLANRPPRMTYNGFMAEGYVLEGA
;
A
#
# COMPACT_ATOMS: atom_id res chain seq x y z
N ILE A 1 3.81 -10.42 1.15
CA ILE A 1 2.94 -9.23 0.94
C ILE A 1 3.58 -7.94 1.44
N ILE A 2 3.79 -7.74 2.75
CA ILE A 2 4.33 -6.48 3.31
C ILE A 2 5.67 -6.07 2.67
N GLN A 3 6.58 -7.01 2.43
CA GLN A 3 7.85 -6.74 1.73
C GLN A 3 7.63 -6.22 0.30
N ALA A 4 6.67 -6.78 -0.43
CA ALA A 4 6.34 -6.33 -1.79
C ALA A 4 5.75 -4.91 -1.78
N LEU A 5 4.90 -4.59 -0.80
CA LEU A 5 4.36 -3.25 -0.61
C LEU A 5 5.46 -2.22 -0.27
N LYS A 6 6.48 -2.60 0.51
CA LYS A 6 7.67 -1.75 0.72
C LYS A 6 8.46 -1.50 -0.57
N GLN A 7 8.53 -2.48 -1.47
CA GLN A 7 9.13 -2.28 -2.78
C GLN A 7 8.28 -1.34 -3.64
N LEU A 8 6.95 -1.46 -3.59
CA LEU A 8 6.05 -0.53 -4.27
C LEU A 8 6.20 0.91 -3.75
N GLU A 9 6.38 1.09 -2.44
CA GLU A 9 6.66 2.39 -1.83
C GLU A 9 7.93 3.03 -2.41
N ILE A 10 9.00 2.26 -2.61
CA ILE A 10 10.23 2.74 -3.27
C ILE A 10 9.93 3.20 -4.70
N VAL A 11 9.17 2.39 -5.46
CA VAL A 11 8.77 2.72 -6.84
C VAL A 11 7.95 4.01 -6.88
N TRP A 12 7.00 4.20 -5.96
CA TRP A 12 6.21 5.42 -5.89
C TRP A 12 7.05 6.63 -5.46
N ASN A 13 7.97 6.47 -4.52
CA ASN A 13 8.85 7.57 -4.11
C ASN A 13 9.84 7.98 -5.21
N ALA A 14 10.20 7.09 -6.13
CA ALA A 14 11.00 7.46 -7.30
C ALA A 14 10.30 8.46 -8.24
N ARG A 15 8.95 8.47 -8.25
CA ARG A 15 8.12 9.40 -9.05
C ARG A 15 8.15 10.85 -8.55
N LYS A 16 8.75 11.11 -7.38
CA LYS A 16 8.81 12.46 -6.79
C LYS A 16 9.42 13.49 -7.74
N VAL A 17 10.28 13.07 -8.66
CA VAL A 17 10.94 13.94 -9.64
C VAL A 17 9.94 14.60 -10.60
N ASP A 18 8.76 14.00 -10.77
CA ASP A 18 7.69 14.50 -11.62
C ASP A 18 6.74 15.46 -10.89
N ASP A 19 6.89 15.63 -9.56
CA ASP A 19 6.08 16.53 -8.74
C ASP A 19 6.90 17.71 -8.22
N ARG A 20 6.55 18.91 -8.66
CA ARG A 20 7.24 20.16 -8.29
C ARG A 20 7.27 20.44 -6.78
N HIS A 21 6.32 19.91 -6.00
CA HIS A 21 6.20 20.17 -4.57
C HIS A 21 6.97 19.14 -3.73
N PHE A 22 7.24 17.96 -4.30
CA PHE A 22 7.84 16.84 -3.59
C PHE A 22 9.20 16.38 -4.15
N CYS A 23 9.68 16.95 -5.25
CA CYS A 23 10.95 16.60 -5.90
C CYS A 23 12.15 16.61 -4.93
N ASP A 24 12.23 17.63 -4.08
CA ASP A 24 13.31 17.77 -3.09
C ASP A 24 13.04 17.02 -1.79
N HIS A 25 11.82 16.53 -1.56
CA HIS A 25 11.49 15.79 -0.36
C HIS A 25 12.13 14.40 -0.42
N PRO A 26 12.85 13.92 0.61
CA PRO A 26 13.58 12.66 0.54
C PRO A 26 12.66 11.45 0.38
N HIS A 27 11.46 11.50 0.98
CA HIS A 27 10.53 10.36 1.02
C HIS A 27 9.06 10.81 1.20
N PRO A 28 8.44 11.44 0.18
CA PRO A 28 7.11 12.07 0.29
C PRO A 28 5.96 11.09 0.51
N ILE A 29 6.01 9.89 -0.09
CA ILE A 29 4.95 8.90 0.02
C ILE A 29 5.28 7.92 1.14
N ARG A 30 4.29 7.63 2.00
CA ARG A 30 4.44 6.67 3.11
C ARG A 30 3.43 5.54 3.01
N PHE A 31 3.92 4.32 3.09
CA PHE A 31 3.13 3.10 3.25
C PHE A 31 3.20 2.71 4.73
N ASN A 32 2.31 3.27 5.53
CA ASN A 32 2.32 3.09 6.97
C ASN A 32 1.50 1.85 7.36
N LEU A 33 2.18 0.82 7.87
CA LEU A 33 1.54 -0.34 8.51
C LEU A 33 1.18 0.04 9.96
N GLY A 34 -0.09 0.37 10.20
CA GLY A 34 -0.54 0.85 11.51
C GLY A 34 -0.89 -0.27 12.48
N LYS A 35 -1.32 -1.42 11.95
CA LYS A 35 -1.81 -2.55 12.77
C LYS A 35 -1.59 -3.87 12.07
N ILE A 36 -1.29 -4.91 12.84
CA ILE A 36 -1.23 -6.30 12.39
C ILE A 36 -1.72 -7.22 13.49
N GLU A 37 -2.58 -8.16 13.12
CA GLU A 37 -3.14 -9.18 14.02
C GLU A 37 -3.22 -10.51 13.28
N GLY A 38 -2.91 -11.62 13.94
CA GLY A 38 -3.01 -12.94 13.35
C GLY A 38 -2.73 -14.06 14.33
N GLY A 39 -3.26 -15.24 14.00
CA GLY A 39 -3.22 -16.41 14.87
C GLY A 39 -4.22 -16.34 16.03
N GLU A 40 -4.70 -17.52 16.42
CA GLU A 40 -5.74 -17.66 17.45
C GLU A 40 -5.22 -18.46 18.66
N TRP A 41 -4.20 -19.30 18.48
CA TRP A 41 -3.69 -20.19 19.52
C TRP A 41 -2.19 -20.50 19.35
N THR A 42 -1.44 -20.57 20.45
CA THR A 42 0.04 -20.63 20.43
C THR A 42 0.61 -21.92 19.88
N SER A 43 -0.11 -23.04 19.98
CA SER A 43 0.31 -24.35 19.47
C SER A 43 -0.36 -24.72 18.14
N SER A 44 -0.98 -23.76 17.45
CA SER A 44 -1.67 -23.97 16.17
C SER A 44 -0.99 -23.18 15.06
N VAL A 45 -1.03 -23.71 13.83
CA VAL A 45 -0.66 -22.93 12.64
C VAL A 45 -1.69 -21.80 12.48
N PRO A 46 -1.29 -20.53 12.34
CA PRO A 46 -2.23 -19.41 12.19
C PRO A 46 -3.13 -19.59 10.97
N ALA A 47 -4.44 -19.48 11.17
CA ALA A 47 -5.41 -19.59 10.08
C ALA A 47 -5.69 -18.24 9.41
N ARG A 48 -5.44 -17.13 10.11
CA ARG A 48 -5.71 -15.78 9.64
C ARG A 48 -4.60 -14.80 10.05
N CYS A 49 -4.37 -13.84 9.18
CA CYS A 49 -3.68 -12.60 9.51
C CYS A 49 -4.36 -11.44 8.78
N VAL A 50 -4.56 -10.32 9.50
CA VAL A 50 -5.04 -9.06 8.96
C VAL A 50 -4.04 -7.98 9.34
N PHE A 51 -3.74 -7.12 8.38
CA PHE A 51 -2.99 -5.91 8.65
C PHE A 51 -3.71 -4.72 8.04
N GLU A 52 -3.60 -3.57 8.70
CA GLU A 52 -4.22 -2.32 8.29
C GLU A 52 -3.11 -1.32 7.98
N MET A 53 -3.27 -0.62 6.85
CA MET A 53 -2.27 0.32 6.39
C MET A 53 -2.89 1.58 5.81
N ARG A 54 -2.15 2.69 5.92
CA ARG A 54 -2.43 3.94 5.24
C ARG A 54 -1.37 4.17 4.17
N VAL A 55 -1.82 4.55 2.98
CA VAL A 55 -0.96 4.89 1.85
C VAL A 55 -1.23 6.34 1.44
N ALA A 56 -0.19 7.12 1.20
CA ALA A 56 -0.31 8.45 0.59
C ALA A 56 -0.28 8.36 -0.94
N THR A 57 -0.88 9.32 -1.62
CA THR A 57 -0.77 9.52 -3.07
C THR A 57 -0.27 10.92 -3.37
N TYR A 58 0.32 11.11 -4.54
CA TYR A 58 0.70 12.46 -4.98
C TYR A 58 -0.53 13.27 -5.39
N PRO A 59 -0.45 14.62 -5.35
CA PRO A 59 -1.41 15.46 -6.02
C PRO A 59 -1.57 15.13 -7.51
N GLY A 60 -2.82 15.08 -7.98
CA GLY A 60 -3.15 14.73 -9.36
C GLY A 60 -3.04 13.25 -9.72
N GLN A 61 -2.56 12.39 -8.81
CA GLN A 61 -2.66 10.94 -8.97
C GLN A 61 -4.10 10.50 -8.70
N LYS A 62 -4.74 9.88 -9.70
CA LYS A 62 -6.08 9.30 -9.54
C LYS A 62 -6.04 8.16 -8.53
N LEU A 63 -7.02 8.13 -7.63
CA LEU A 63 -7.11 7.06 -6.65
C LEU A 63 -7.32 5.69 -7.31
N GLU A 64 -8.05 5.62 -8.42
CA GLU A 64 -8.29 4.37 -9.14
C GLU A 64 -6.99 3.71 -9.60
N ASP A 65 -6.06 4.52 -10.15
CA ASP A 65 -4.76 4.04 -10.63
C ASP A 65 -3.89 3.58 -9.45
N ALA A 66 -3.86 4.36 -8.38
CA ALA A 66 -3.15 4.00 -7.14
C ALA A 66 -3.67 2.68 -6.54
N ARG A 67 -4.98 2.47 -6.56
CA ARG A 67 -5.63 1.24 -6.08
C ARG A 67 -5.29 0.05 -6.98
N ALA A 68 -5.38 0.21 -8.29
CA ALA A 68 -5.04 -0.83 -9.25
C ALA A 68 -3.59 -1.29 -9.09
N GLU A 69 -2.65 -0.36 -8.88
CA GLU A 69 -1.25 -0.69 -8.61
C GLU A 69 -1.06 -1.47 -7.29
N LEU A 70 -1.74 -1.06 -6.22
CA LEU A 70 -1.71 -1.76 -4.92
C LEU A 70 -2.28 -3.17 -5.03
N GLU A 71 -3.46 -3.33 -5.65
CA GLU A 71 -4.11 -4.62 -5.85
C GLU A 71 -3.25 -5.54 -6.71
N ALA A 72 -2.67 -5.03 -7.81
CA ALA A 72 -1.77 -5.79 -8.66
C ALA A 72 -0.50 -6.23 -7.90
N CYS A 73 0.10 -5.35 -7.11
CA CYS A 73 1.27 -5.68 -6.29
C CYS A 73 0.96 -6.83 -5.30
N ILE A 74 -0.17 -6.74 -4.60
CA ILE A 74 -0.62 -7.76 -3.65
C ILE A 74 -0.91 -9.07 -4.36
N ALA A 75 -1.62 -9.04 -5.49
CA ALA A 75 -1.94 -10.24 -6.27
C ALA A 75 -0.67 -10.92 -6.82
N ASN A 76 0.30 -10.15 -7.30
CA ASN A 76 1.59 -10.66 -7.77
C ASN A 76 2.38 -11.32 -6.64
N ALA A 77 2.47 -10.65 -5.49
CA ALA A 77 3.16 -11.18 -4.33
C ALA A 77 2.47 -12.42 -3.74
N ALA A 78 1.13 -12.49 -3.80
CA ALA A 78 0.37 -13.65 -3.36
C ALA A 78 0.60 -14.86 -4.27
N ARG A 79 0.64 -14.67 -5.60
CA ARG A 79 0.90 -15.75 -6.57
C ARG A 79 2.28 -16.38 -6.43
N ALA A 80 3.26 -15.62 -5.93
CA ALA A 80 4.63 -16.11 -5.71
C ALA A 80 4.78 -16.94 -4.42
N ASP A 81 3.77 -16.95 -3.54
CA ASP A 81 3.78 -17.69 -2.27
C ASP A 81 2.86 -18.93 -2.38
N PRO A 82 3.33 -20.16 -2.12
CA PRO A 82 2.51 -21.36 -2.29
C PRO A 82 1.22 -21.41 -1.47
N PHE A 83 1.21 -20.80 -0.28
CA PHE A 83 0.03 -20.76 0.57
C PHE A 83 -0.98 -19.73 0.06
N LEU A 84 -0.50 -18.52 -0.26
CA LEU A 84 -1.35 -17.42 -0.72
C LEU A 84 -1.82 -17.57 -2.16
N ALA A 85 -1.08 -18.29 -3.02
CA ALA A 85 -1.51 -18.58 -4.38
C ALA A 85 -2.85 -19.36 -4.41
N ASN A 86 -3.05 -20.23 -3.42
CA ASN A 86 -4.29 -21.00 -3.24
C ASN A 86 -5.31 -20.28 -2.35
N ARG A 87 -4.89 -19.25 -1.61
CA ARG A 87 -5.70 -18.49 -0.65
C ARG A 87 -5.37 -17.00 -0.77
N PRO A 88 -5.78 -16.34 -1.87
CA PRO A 88 -5.39 -14.97 -2.12
C PRO A 88 -5.93 -14.04 -1.01
N PRO A 89 -5.12 -13.06 -0.57
CA PRO A 89 -5.55 -12.11 0.44
C PRO A 89 -6.72 -11.25 -0.10
N ARG A 90 -7.62 -10.86 0.80
CA ARG A 90 -8.69 -9.90 0.50
C ARG A 90 -8.26 -8.51 0.92
N MET A 91 -8.50 -7.53 0.07
CA MET A 91 -8.26 -6.12 0.36
C MET A 91 -9.58 -5.40 0.56
N THR A 92 -9.66 -4.55 1.59
CA THR A 92 -10.82 -3.71 1.88
C THR A 92 -10.36 -2.29 2.16
N TYR A 93 -11.12 -1.31 1.67
CA TYR A 93 -10.79 0.10 1.84
C TYR A 93 -11.64 0.67 2.98
N ASN A 94 -11.06 0.67 4.18
CA ASN A 94 -11.73 1.07 5.41
C ASN A 94 -11.09 2.38 5.91
N GLY A 95 -11.50 3.51 5.37
CA GLY A 95 -10.92 4.81 5.74
C GLY A 95 -11.08 5.87 4.66
N PHE A 96 -10.21 6.89 4.71
CA PHE A 96 -10.23 8.00 3.77
C PHE A 96 -9.76 7.58 2.38
N MET A 97 -10.60 7.83 1.38
CA MET A 97 -10.28 7.74 -0.04
C MET A 97 -10.14 9.16 -0.57
N ALA A 98 -9.02 9.81 -0.27
CA ALA A 98 -8.76 11.19 -0.62
C ALA A 98 -7.59 11.29 -1.60
N GLU A 99 -7.81 11.99 -2.71
CA GLU A 99 -6.74 12.34 -3.65
C GLU A 99 -5.81 13.38 -3.02
N GLY A 100 -4.56 13.40 -3.49
CA GLY A 100 -3.66 14.49 -3.18
C GLY A 100 -4.17 15.78 -3.83
N TYR A 101 -3.99 16.91 -3.17
CA TYR A 101 -4.38 18.21 -3.69
C TYR A 101 -3.25 19.23 -3.51
N VAL A 102 -3.31 20.28 -4.33
CA VAL A 102 -2.48 21.48 -4.19
C VAL A 102 -3.44 22.66 -3.98
N LEU A 103 -3.20 23.47 -2.95
CA LEU A 103 -3.93 24.72 -2.77
C LEU A 103 -3.17 25.85 -3.47
N GLU A 104 -3.81 26.51 -4.43
CA GLU A 104 -3.25 27.65 -5.16
C GLU A 104 -3.99 28.94 -4.74
N GLY A 105 -3.26 30.04 -4.53
CA GLY A 105 -3.84 31.38 -4.32
C GLY A 105 -4.35 31.69 -2.90
N ALA A 106 -3.75 31.10 -1.86
CA ALA A 106 -4.00 31.47 -0.46
C ALA A 106 -3.28 32.77 -0.05
#